data_AF-X6NUM8-F1
#
_entry.id   AF-X6NUM8-F1
#
_cell.length_a   1.000
_cell.length_b   1.000
_cell.length_c   1.000
_cell.angle_alpha   90.00
_cell.angle_beta   90.00
_cell.angle_gamma   90.00
#
_symmetry.space_group_name_H-M   'P 1'
#
loop_
_entity.id
_entity.type
_entity.pdbx_description
1 polymer ?
#
loop_
_entity_poly.entity_id
_entity_poly.type
_entity_poly.pdbx_seq_one_letter_code
_entity_poly.pdbx_strand_id
1 'polypeptide(L)'
;MNGTLHLGHAFTLTKAEFAAGYQRLKGKNVLFPFGFHCTGMPIAACAQKIREEMQRFGNPPVFPKIEEKESEKEEEDGEKEEQEEEEEENEREEEGNKKRKGKGKAQSKKARGKYQWEIMRDFGLNDNEISRFGDPMNWLDYFPKRGMEHLQRFGLKADWRRSFITTDANPYYDSFIQWQFKHLYDFGKIVFGKRSFYIHI
;
A
#
# COMPACT_ATOMS: atom_id res chain seq x y z
N MET A 1 -4.42 0.32 -1.42
CA MET A 1 -4.73 1.54 -0.65
C MET A 1 -5.11 1.15 0.77
N ASN A 2 -4.12 0.92 1.62
CA ASN A 2 -4.23 0.58 3.04
C ASN A 2 -4.01 1.80 3.95
N GLY A 3 -4.00 3.01 3.38
CA GLY A 3 -3.72 4.25 4.11
C GLY A 3 -3.83 5.48 3.21
N THR A 4 -3.49 6.65 3.75
CA THR A 4 -3.38 7.89 2.99
C THR A 4 -2.03 8.01 2.28
N LEU A 5 -2.00 8.68 1.13
CA LEU A 5 -0.77 8.97 0.41
C LEU A 5 0.17 9.88 1.23
N HIS A 6 1.42 9.46 1.42
CA HIS A 6 2.48 10.24 2.09
C HIS A 6 3.41 10.94 1.08
N LEU A 7 4.42 11.66 1.60
CA LEU A 7 5.30 12.50 0.78
C LEU A 7 6.13 11.69 -0.24
N GLY A 8 6.48 10.45 0.07
CA GLY A 8 7.18 9.55 -0.88
C GLY A 8 6.35 9.31 -2.14
N HIS A 9 5.05 9.06 -1.99
CA HIS A 9 4.14 8.97 -3.13
C HIS A 9 4.13 10.26 -3.95
N ALA A 10 4.07 11.43 -3.27
CA ALA A 10 4.13 12.74 -3.92
C ALA A 10 5.43 12.93 -4.70
N PHE A 11 6.57 12.54 -4.15
CA PHE A 11 7.85 12.58 -4.84
C PHE A 11 7.82 11.76 -6.15
N THR A 12 7.35 10.51 -6.09
CA THR A 12 7.30 9.65 -7.28
C THR A 12 6.33 10.18 -8.35
N LEU A 13 5.11 10.58 -7.97
CA LEU A 13 4.11 11.08 -8.94
C LEU A 13 4.50 12.42 -9.57
N THR A 14 5.25 13.28 -8.88
CA THR A 14 5.61 14.61 -9.41
C THR A 14 6.46 14.53 -10.67
N LYS A 15 7.27 13.48 -10.82
CA LYS A 15 8.07 13.24 -12.03
C LYS A 15 7.18 13.16 -13.28
N ALA A 16 6.11 12.37 -13.21
CA ALA A 16 5.14 12.22 -14.29
C ALA A 16 4.30 13.48 -14.48
N GLU A 17 3.91 14.13 -13.38
CA GLU A 17 3.11 15.35 -13.40
C GLU A 17 3.83 16.53 -14.06
N PHE A 18 5.12 16.74 -13.75
CA PHE A 18 5.94 17.78 -14.39
C PHE A 18 6.16 17.48 -15.87
N ALA A 19 6.40 16.21 -16.22
CA ALA A 19 6.51 15.80 -17.62
C ALA A 19 5.21 16.07 -18.39
N ALA A 20 4.06 15.72 -17.80
CA ALA A 20 2.75 15.94 -18.40
C ALA A 20 2.47 17.44 -18.62
N GLY A 21 2.73 18.27 -17.61
CA GLY A 21 2.60 19.73 -17.71
C GLY A 21 3.50 20.33 -18.79
N TYR A 22 4.77 19.94 -18.82
CA TYR A 22 5.74 20.41 -19.82
C TYR A 22 5.34 20.04 -21.25
N GLN A 23 4.93 18.79 -21.49
CA GLN A 23 4.52 18.35 -22.82
C GLN A 23 3.23 19.03 -23.28
N ARG A 24 2.33 19.38 -22.35
CA ARG A 24 1.13 20.17 -22.66
C ARG A 24 1.49 21.59 -23.09
N LEU A 25 2.47 22.23 -22.45
CA LEU A 25 2.99 23.54 -22.90
C LEU A 25 3.64 23.49 -24.28
N LYS A 26 4.20 22.33 -24.67
CA LYS A 26 4.70 22.08 -26.04
C LYS A 26 3.60 21.85 -27.09
N GLY A 27 2.32 21.98 -26.71
CA GLY A 27 1.19 21.78 -27.62
C GLY A 27 0.82 20.31 -27.86
N LYS A 28 1.35 19.35 -27.08
CA LYS A 28 0.93 17.95 -27.19
C LYS A 28 -0.40 17.72 -26.47
N ASN A 29 -1.20 16.80 -27.02
CA ASN A 29 -2.37 16.28 -26.34
C ASN A 29 -1.95 15.21 -25.32
N VAL A 30 -1.86 15.60 -24.05
CA VAL A 30 -1.34 14.75 -22.97
C VAL A 30 -2.48 14.09 -22.19
N LEU A 31 -2.45 12.76 -22.10
CA LEU A 31 -3.29 11.96 -21.21
C LEU A 31 -2.49 11.56 -19.97
N PHE A 32 -3.02 11.89 -18.80
CA PHE A 32 -2.46 11.44 -17.52
C PHE A 32 -3.59 10.84 -16.67
N PRO A 33 -3.79 9.52 -16.67
CA PRO A 33 -4.81 8.87 -15.85
C PRO A 33 -4.25 8.50 -14.47
N PHE A 34 -5.12 8.26 -13.50
CA PHE A 34 -4.72 7.79 -12.18
C PHE A 34 -5.72 6.74 -11.67
N GLY A 35 -5.22 5.59 -11.21
CA GLY A 35 -6.01 4.49 -10.65
C GLY A 35 -5.57 4.14 -9.23
N PHE A 36 -6.42 3.44 -8.48
CA PHE A 36 -6.16 3.10 -7.08
C PHE A 36 -6.02 1.59 -6.92
N HIS A 37 -4.79 1.14 -6.69
CA HIS A 37 -4.51 -0.28 -6.46
C HIS A 37 -5.09 -0.70 -5.11
N CYS A 38 -6.03 -1.64 -5.14
CA CYS A 38 -6.68 -2.17 -3.95
C CYS A 38 -6.64 -3.71 -3.86
N THR A 39 -6.09 -4.37 -4.88
CA THR A 39 -5.86 -5.81 -4.86
C THR A 39 -4.71 -6.14 -3.91
N GLY A 40 -4.80 -7.26 -3.20
CA GLY A 40 -3.73 -7.75 -2.33
C GLY A 40 -4.15 -7.94 -0.87
N MET A 41 -3.23 -8.54 -0.11
CA MET A 41 -3.45 -8.94 1.29
C MET A 41 -3.35 -7.82 2.34
N PRO A 42 -2.60 -6.71 2.17
CA PRO A 42 -2.42 -5.72 3.24
C PRO A 42 -3.73 -5.15 3.79
N ILE A 43 -4.71 -4.85 2.94
CA ILE A 43 -6.01 -4.33 3.37
C ILE A 43 -6.75 -5.36 4.23
N ALA A 44 -6.79 -6.61 3.78
CA ALA A 44 -7.44 -7.71 4.52
C ALA A 44 -6.75 -7.97 5.87
N ALA A 45 -5.41 -7.91 5.91
CA ALA A 45 -4.62 -8.06 7.13
C ALA A 45 -4.88 -6.93 8.13
N CYS A 46 -4.89 -5.66 7.69
CA CYS A 46 -5.22 -4.53 8.55
C CYS A 46 -6.66 -4.61 9.08
N ALA A 47 -7.63 -4.96 8.23
CA ALA A 47 -9.02 -5.14 8.64
C ALA A 47 -9.17 -6.27 9.68
N GLN A 48 -8.42 -7.36 9.52
CA GLN A 48 -8.37 -8.44 10.51
C GLN A 48 -7.76 -7.97 11.84
N LYS A 49 -6.64 -7.23 11.82
CA LYS A 49 -6.04 -6.66 13.03
C LYS A 49 -7.03 -5.79 13.81
N ILE A 50 -7.79 -4.92 13.12
CA ILE A 50 -8.84 -4.11 13.75
C ILE A 50 -9.90 -4.99 14.42
N ARG A 51 -10.39 -6.04 13.74
CA ARG A 51 -11.36 -6.98 14.33
C ARG A 51 -10.81 -7.66 15.58
N GLU A 52 -9.56 -8.11 15.55
CA GLU A 52 -8.91 -8.77 16.68
C GLU A 52 -8.71 -7.81 17.86
N GLU A 53 -8.28 -6.58 17.60
CA GLU A 53 -8.12 -5.53 18.61
C GLU A 53 -9.47 -5.20 19.26
N MET A 54 -10.55 -5.08 18.47
CA MET A 54 -11.91 -4.86 18.98
C MET A 54 -12.38 -6.02 19.87
N GLN A 55 -12.13 -7.25 19.46
CA GLN A 55 -12.51 -8.44 20.23
C GLN A 55 -11.73 -8.55 21.55
N ARG A 56 -10.46 -8.14 21.55
CA ARG A 56 -9.55 -8.32 22.69
C ARG A 56 -9.59 -7.18 23.70
N PHE A 57 -9.77 -5.95 23.23
CA PHE A 57 -9.65 -4.73 24.06
C PHE A 57 -10.94 -3.91 24.14
N GLY A 58 -12.00 -4.32 23.43
CA GLY A 58 -13.31 -3.64 23.40
C GLY A 58 -13.47 -2.68 22.21
N ASN A 59 -14.62 -2.03 22.14
CA ASN A 59 -14.96 -1.05 21.10
C ASN A 59 -15.57 0.21 21.74
N PRO A 60 -14.81 1.31 21.94
CA PRO A 60 -13.42 1.50 21.54
C PRO A 60 -12.43 0.68 22.38
N PRO A 61 -11.28 0.27 21.80
CA PRO A 61 -10.28 -0.52 22.50
C PRO A 61 -9.52 0.31 23.53
N VAL A 62 -9.32 -0.26 24.72
CA VAL A 62 -8.47 0.32 25.77
C VAL A 62 -7.16 -0.47 25.81
N PHE A 63 -6.10 0.12 25.27
CA PHE A 63 -4.78 -0.51 25.21
C PHE A 63 -3.99 -0.35 26.52
N PRO A 64 -3.16 -1.34 26.91
CA PRO A 64 -2.24 -1.17 28.04
C PRO A 64 -1.23 -0.05 27.75
N LYS A 65 -1.12 0.93 28.65
CA LYS A 65 -0.11 2.00 28.58
C LYS A 65 1.28 1.44 28.88
N ILE A 66 2.24 1.67 27.99
CA ILE A 66 3.67 1.40 28.20
C ILE A 66 4.37 2.75 28.02
N GLU A 67 5.27 3.12 28.94
CA GLU A 67 5.87 4.47 29.01
C GLU A 67 6.59 4.84 27.70
N GLU A 68 6.16 5.96 27.12
CA GLU A 68 6.61 6.56 25.87
C GLU A 68 8.04 7.11 26.00
N LYS A 69 9.07 6.38 25.56
CA LYS A 69 10.42 6.94 25.35
C LYS A 69 11.13 6.50 24.06
N GLU A 70 10.51 5.71 23.20
CA GLU A 70 11.21 5.06 22.08
C GLU A 70 10.52 5.17 20.71
N SER A 71 9.50 6.04 20.57
CA SER A 71 8.68 6.15 19.34
C SER A 71 9.39 6.76 18.12
N GLU A 72 10.61 7.29 18.26
CA GLU A 72 11.32 7.98 17.16
C GLU A 72 12.14 7.04 16.26
N LYS A 73 12.24 5.73 16.56
CA LYS A 73 13.11 4.81 15.81
C LYS A 73 12.40 3.86 14.84
N GLU A 74 11.08 3.73 14.91
CA GLU A 74 10.31 2.80 14.05
C GLU A 74 9.79 3.46 12.75
N GLU A 75 9.77 4.80 12.64
CA GLU A 75 9.44 5.48 11.38
C GLU A 75 10.44 5.12 10.26
N GLU A 76 11.69 4.77 10.60
CA GLU A 76 12.70 4.29 9.63
C GLU A 76 12.53 2.83 9.20
N ASP A 77 11.86 1.95 9.97
CA ASP A 77 11.77 0.52 9.62
C ASP A 77 10.52 0.21 8.77
N GLY A 78 9.44 0.99 8.91
CA GLY A 78 8.28 0.91 8.01
C GLY A 78 8.58 1.45 6.60
N GLU A 79 9.45 2.45 6.48
CA GLU A 79 9.98 2.90 5.19
C GLU A 79 10.98 1.90 4.59
N LYS A 80 11.65 1.08 5.41
CA LYS A 80 12.56 0.03 4.94
C LYS A 80 11.85 -1.20 4.39
N GLU A 81 10.71 -1.63 4.94
CA GLU A 81 9.95 -2.75 4.35
C GLU A 81 9.37 -2.39 2.96
N GLU A 82 9.00 -1.12 2.74
CA GLU A 82 8.61 -0.63 1.40
C GLU A 82 9.81 -0.41 0.46
N GLN A 83 11.00 -0.09 1.00
CA GLN A 83 12.24 0.04 0.22
C GLN A 83 12.89 -1.32 -0.12
N GLU A 84 12.80 -2.33 0.76
CA GLU A 84 13.34 -3.68 0.50
C GLU A 84 12.57 -4.39 -0.63
N GLU A 85 11.27 -4.12 -0.80
CA GLU A 85 10.50 -4.61 -1.95
C GLU A 85 10.87 -3.89 -3.28
N GLU A 86 11.29 -2.61 -3.25
CA GLU A 86 11.79 -1.87 -4.43
C GLU A 86 13.28 -2.15 -4.75
N GLU A 87 14.11 -2.44 -3.74
CA GLU A 87 15.53 -2.78 -3.91
C GLU A 87 15.74 -4.20 -4.46
N GLU A 88 14.91 -5.19 -4.07
CA GLU A 88 14.96 -6.55 -4.65
C GLU A 88 14.62 -6.58 -6.17
N GLU A 89 13.90 -5.57 -6.68
CA GLU A 89 13.59 -5.45 -8.11
C GLU A 89 14.74 -4.81 -8.90
N ASN A 90 15.53 -3.92 -8.29
CA ASN A 90 16.71 -3.29 -8.91
C ASN A 90 18.00 -4.14 -8.79
N GLU A 91 18.19 -4.90 -7.71
CA GLU A 91 19.42 -5.69 -7.51
C GLU A 91 19.57 -6.86 -8.50
N ARG A 92 18.48 -7.28 -9.17
CA ARG A 92 18.54 -8.33 -10.20
C ARG A 92 19.22 -7.88 -11.50
N GLU A 93 19.52 -6.58 -11.67
CA GLU A 93 20.23 -6.08 -12.86
C GLU A 93 21.74 -5.85 -12.66
N GLU A 94 22.30 -5.88 -11.44
CA GLU A 94 23.70 -5.47 -11.19
C GLU A 94 24.60 -6.47 -10.43
N GLU A 95 24.32 -7.77 -10.38
CA GLU A 95 25.28 -8.74 -9.79
C GLU A 95 26.49 -9.02 -10.70
N GLY A 96 27.47 -8.13 -10.62
CA GLY A 96 28.84 -8.33 -11.05
C GLY A 96 29.85 -7.75 -10.05
N ASN A 97 30.38 -8.62 -9.17
CA ASN A 97 31.75 -8.58 -8.59
C ASN A 97 31.94 -8.20 -7.08
N LYS A 98 32.03 -9.24 -6.24
CA LYS A 98 33.01 -9.52 -5.13
C LYS A 98 33.05 -8.73 -3.79
N LYS A 99 32.86 -9.55 -2.72
CA LYS A 99 33.70 -9.82 -1.49
C LYS A 99 33.55 -8.99 -0.18
N ARG A 100 32.95 -9.69 0.82
CA ARG A 100 33.40 -10.04 2.21
C ARG A 100 33.75 -8.97 3.28
N LYS A 101 33.00 -9.00 4.40
CA LYS A 101 33.38 -9.08 5.87
C LYS A 101 32.28 -8.37 6.69
N GLY A 102 31.83 -8.72 7.90
CA GLY A 102 32.09 -9.77 8.88
C GLY A 102 31.39 -9.38 10.22
N LYS A 103 30.75 -10.36 10.88
CA LYS A 103 30.31 -10.47 12.30
C LYS A 103 30.03 -9.22 13.17
N GLY A 104 28.85 -9.19 13.78
CA GLY A 104 28.58 -8.56 15.08
C GLY A 104 27.20 -8.92 15.64
N LYS A 105 27.15 -9.61 16.79
CA LYS A 105 25.91 -9.99 17.51
C LYS A 105 25.34 -8.77 18.24
N ALA A 106 24.05 -8.52 18.12
CA ALA A 106 23.26 -7.79 19.13
C ALA A 106 21.81 -8.33 19.13
N GLN A 107 21.37 -8.91 20.25
CA GLN A 107 19.97 -9.21 20.50
C GLN A 107 19.21 -7.88 20.60
N SER A 108 18.46 -7.52 19.55
CA SER A 108 17.53 -6.38 19.59
C SER A 108 16.30 -6.77 20.43
N LYS A 109 16.06 -6.05 21.53
CA LYS A 109 14.79 -6.10 22.25
C LYS A 109 13.76 -5.40 21.35
N LYS A 110 12.83 -6.14 20.74
CA LYS A 110 11.74 -5.58 19.92
C LYS A 110 10.88 -4.65 20.79
N ALA A 111 10.88 -3.36 20.47
CA ALA A 111 9.86 -2.43 20.92
C ALA A 111 8.49 -2.85 20.33
N ARG A 112 7.39 -2.47 20.99
CA ARG A 112 6.04 -2.82 20.55
C ARG A 112 5.56 -1.75 19.57
N GLY A 113 5.35 -2.13 18.31
CA GLY A 113 4.72 -1.27 17.31
C GLY A 113 3.32 -0.80 17.73
N LYS A 114 2.89 0.33 17.13
CA LYS A 114 1.54 0.90 17.31
C LYS A 114 0.44 -0.12 16.95
N TYR A 115 -0.69 -0.06 17.64
CA TYR A 115 -1.87 -0.83 17.27
C TYR A 115 -2.51 -0.28 15.99
N GLN A 116 -3.18 -1.15 15.23
CA GLN A 116 -3.83 -0.74 13.99
C GLN A 116 -4.91 0.32 14.26
N TRP A 117 -5.64 0.21 15.37
CA TRP A 117 -6.61 1.23 15.79
C TRP A 117 -5.97 2.61 16.03
N GLU A 118 -4.77 2.65 16.62
CA GLU A 118 -4.04 3.90 16.87
C GLU A 118 -3.62 4.56 15.54
N ILE A 119 -3.13 3.77 14.59
CA ILE A 119 -2.81 4.23 13.23
C ILE A 119 -4.05 4.83 12.54
N MET A 120 -5.21 4.19 12.72
CA MET A 120 -6.47 4.70 12.15
C MET A 120 -6.90 6.03 12.78
N ARG A 121 -6.62 6.26 14.07
CA ARG A 121 -6.80 7.58 14.71
C ARG A 121 -5.84 8.62 14.15
N ASP A 122 -4.60 8.26 13.82
CA ASP A 122 -3.62 9.16 13.20
C ASP A 122 -4.09 9.65 11.81
N PHE A 123 -4.91 8.87 11.09
CA PHE A 123 -5.60 9.31 9.86
C PHE A 123 -6.77 10.30 10.12
N GLY A 124 -7.07 10.61 11.38
CA GLY A 124 -8.13 11.52 11.80
C GLY A 124 -9.52 10.90 11.78
N LEU A 125 -9.63 9.57 11.93
CA LEU A 125 -10.92 8.88 12.05
C LEU A 125 -11.39 8.82 13.51
N ASN A 126 -12.69 8.96 13.72
CA ASN A 126 -13.29 8.77 15.04
C ASN A 126 -13.47 7.28 15.34
N ASP A 127 -13.47 6.91 16.62
CA ASP A 127 -13.59 5.50 17.07
C ASP A 127 -14.80 4.76 16.46
N ASN A 128 -15.95 5.44 16.32
CA ASN A 128 -17.15 4.88 15.69
C ASN A 128 -17.00 4.58 14.19
N GLU A 129 -16.10 5.30 13.52
CA GLU A 129 -15.79 5.08 12.11
C GLU A 129 -14.77 3.95 11.97
N ILE A 130 -13.75 3.93 12.84
CA ILE A 130 -12.69 2.91 12.85
C ILE A 130 -13.28 1.51 13.00
N SER A 131 -14.32 1.33 13.82
CA SER A 131 -14.96 0.03 14.01
C SER A 131 -15.49 -0.60 12.71
N ARG A 132 -15.82 0.22 11.68
CA ARG A 132 -16.30 -0.26 10.38
C ARG A 132 -15.18 -0.85 9.54
N PHE A 133 -13.94 -0.43 9.76
CA PHE A 133 -12.77 -0.92 9.02
C PHE A 133 -12.35 -2.35 9.42
N GLY A 134 -13.07 -2.99 10.34
CA GLY A 134 -12.99 -4.44 10.49
C GLY A 134 -13.43 -5.22 9.24
N ASP A 135 -14.23 -4.60 8.37
CA ASP A 135 -14.58 -5.09 7.04
C ASP A 135 -13.68 -4.46 5.96
N PRO A 136 -12.91 -5.26 5.19
CA PRO A 136 -12.07 -4.80 4.09
C PRO A 136 -12.80 -3.93 3.05
N MET A 137 -14.10 -4.14 2.83
CA MET A 137 -14.84 -3.39 1.82
C MET A 137 -14.93 -1.89 2.14
N ASN A 138 -15.02 -1.54 3.43
CA ASN A 138 -15.03 -0.13 3.85
C ASN A 138 -13.74 0.60 3.49
N TRP A 139 -12.61 -0.11 3.36
CA TRP A 139 -11.34 0.47 2.92
C TRP A 139 -11.38 0.89 1.46
N LEU A 140 -12.01 0.06 0.62
CA LEU A 140 -12.17 0.29 -0.82
C LEU A 140 -13.04 1.52 -1.11
N ASP A 141 -14.00 1.80 -0.24
CA ASP A 141 -14.86 2.96 -0.37
C ASP A 141 -14.23 4.24 0.19
N TYR A 142 -13.45 4.13 1.26
CA TYR A 142 -12.94 5.29 1.98
C TYR A 142 -11.62 5.83 1.42
N PHE A 143 -10.58 4.99 1.38
CA PHE A 143 -9.22 5.46 1.07
C PHE A 143 -9.03 5.90 -0.38
N PRO A 144 -9.59 5.24 -1.41
CA PRO A 144 -9.53 5.73 -2.78
C PRO A 144 -10.18 7.12 -2.95
N LYS A 145 -11.33 7.37 -2.32
CA LYS A 145 -12.01 8.67 -2.38
C LYS A 145 -11.16 9.76 -1.72
N ARG A 146 -10.67 9.49 -0.50
CA ARG A 146 -9.80 10.43 0.22
C ARG A 146 -8.47 10.68 -0.50
N GLY A 147 -7.88 9.64 -1.09
CA GLY A 147 -6.67 9.75 -1.91
C GLY A 147 -6.90 10.62 -3.15
N MET A 148 -8.04 10.47 -3.83
CA MET A 148 -8.42 11.32 -4.94
C MET A 148 -8.56 12.79 -4.53
N GLU A 149 -9.25 13.07 -3.42
CA GLU A 149 -9.40 14.42 -2.87
C GLU A 149 -8.04 15.05 -2.54
N HIS A 150 -7.14 14.30 -1.92
CA HIS A 150 -5.78 14.76 -1.60
C HIS A 150 -5.00 15.10 -2.88
N LEU A 151 -5.04 14.24 -3.90
CA LEU A 151 -4.34 14.47 -5.18
C LEU A 151 -4.93 15.63 -5.97
N GLN A 152 -6.26 15.82 -5.92
CA GLN A 152 -6.92 16.98 -6.50
C GLN A 152 -6.49 18.27 -5.81
N ARG A 153 -6.44 18.28 -4.46
CA ARG A 153 -5.93 19.42 -3.69
C ARG A 153 -4.44 19.68 -3.93
N PHE A 154 -3.66 18.64 -4.17
CA PHE A 154 -2.26 18.75 -4.57
C PHE A 154 -2.09 19.40 -5.96
N GLY A 155 -3.13 19.37 -6.80
CA GLY A 155 -3.12 19.99 -8.13
C GLY A 155 -2.65 19.04 -9.24
N LEU A 156 -2.79 17.72 -9.04
CA LEU A 156 -2.44 16.72 -10.05
C LEU A 156 -3.31 16.90 -11.30
N LYS A 157 -2.68 16.98 -12.49
CA LYS A 157 -3.37 17.21 -13.77
C LYS A 157 -3.93 15.92 -14.38
N ALA A 158 -4.52 15.07 -13.54
CA ALA A 158 -5.04 13.77 -13.94
C ALA A 158 -6.48 13.84 -14.51
N ASP A 159 -6.81 12.95 -15.46
CA ASP A 159 -8.19 12.75 -15.94
C ASP A 159 -8.94 11.78 -15.02
N TRP A 160 -9.59 12.34 -14.00
CA TRP A 160 -10.32 11.60 -12.95
C TRP A 160 -11.49 10.75 -13.47
N ARG A 161 -12.03 11.05 -14.67
CA ARG A 161 -13.09 10.25 -15.30
C ARG A 161 -12.61 8.84 -15.65
N ARG A 162 -11.31 8.63 -15.67
CA ARG A 162 -10.64 7.34 -15.96
C ARG A 162 -10.09 6.69 -14.69
N SER A 163 -10.44 7.18 -13.51
CA SER A 163 -10.04 6.58 -12.24
C SER A 163 -10.93 5.39 -11.88
N PHE A 164 -10.30 4.35 -11.32
CA PHE A 164 -10.96 3.12 -10.91
C PHE A 164 -10.19 2.41 -9.79
N ILE A 165 -10.81 1.41 -9.17
CA ILE A 165 -10.18 0.47 -8.22
C ILE A 165 -9.96 -0.89 -8.88
N THR A 166 -9.01 -1.67 -8.36
CA THR A 166 -8.51 -2.89 -9.02
C THR A 166 -9.10 -4.22 -8.51
N THR A 167 -10.05 -4.19 -7.59
CA THR A 167 -10.70 -5.42 -7.07
C THR A 167 -11.93 -5.80 -7.87
N ASP A 168 -12.50 -6.97 -7.56
CA ASP A 168 -13.79 -7.47 -8.05
C ASP A 168 -14.98 -6.55 -7.72
N ALA A 169 -14.82 -5.67 -6.74
CA ALA A 169 -15.75 -4.57 -6.47
C ALA A 169 -15.97 -3.64 -7.69
N ASN A 170 -15.03 -3.62 -8.63
CA ASN A 170 -15.19 -2.95 -9.93
C ASN A 170 -15.40 -3.99 -11.05
N PRO A 171 -16.65 -4.21 -11.51
CA PRO A 171 -16.94 -5.27 -12.48
C PRO A 171 -16.29 -5.05 -13.85
N TYR A 172 -16.00 -3.79 -14.23
CA TYR A 172 -15.35 -3.48 -15.50
C TYR A 172 -13.88 -3.88 -15.48
N TYR A 173 -13.17 -3.54 -14.40
CA TYR A 173 -11.77 -3.92 -14.24
C TYR A 173 -11.64 -5.43 -14.03
N ASP A 174 -12.52 -6.03 -13.25
CA ASP A 174 -12.57 -7.48 -13.07
C ASP A 174 -12.74 -8.22 -14.41
N SER A 175 -13.70 -7.78 -15.24
CA SER A 175 -13.89 -8.33 -16.59
C SER A 175 -12.65 -8.18 -17.47
N PHE A 176 -11.94 -7.05 -17.36
CA PHE A 176 -10.68 -6.82 -18.08
C PHE A 176 -9.58 -7.79 -17.61
N ILE A 177 -9.45 -8.04 -16.31
CA ILE A 177 -8.47 -8.99 -15.76
C ILE A 177 -8.83 -10.43 -16.13
N GLN A 178 -10.11 -10.82 -16.06
CA GLN A 178 -10.55 -12.14 -16.53
C GLN A 178 -10.22 -12.36 -18.01
N TRP A 179 -10.47 -11.35 -18.85
CA TRP A 179 -10.07 -11.37 -20.26
C TRP A 179 -8.55 -11.54 -20.41
N GLN A 180 -7.74 -10.79 -19.66
CA GLN A 180 -6.28 -10.87 -19.72
C GLN A 180 -5.77 -12.27 -19.32
N PHE A 181 -6.24 -12.81 -18.20
CA PHE A 181 -5.82 -14.13 -17.71
C PHE A 181 -6.26 -15.26 -18.64
N LYS A 182 -7.44 -15.14 -19.26
CA LYS A 182 -7.87 -16.08 -20.29
C LYS A 182 -6.89 -16.11 -21.47
N HIS A 183 -6.47 -14.95 -21.97
CA HIS A 183 -5.51 -14.89 -23.08
C HIS A 183 -4.14 -15.44 -22.67
N LEU A 184 -3.66 -15.14 -21.46
CA LEU A 184 -2.40 -15.68 -20.96
C LEU A 184 -2.45 -17.22 -20.82
N TYR A 185 -3.60 -17.77 -20.42
CA TYR A 185 -3.81 -19.21 -20.39
C TYR A 185 -3.82 -19.81 -21.80
N ASP A 186 -4.58 -19.22 -22.73
CA ASP A 186 -4.67 -19.66 -24.12
C ASP A 186 -3.30 -19.62 -24.83
N PHE A 187 -2.43 -18.67 -24.48
CA PHE A 187 -1.04 -18.59 -24.97
C PHE A 187 -0.04 -19.48 -24.24
N GLY A 188 -0.50 -20.33 -23.31
CA GLY A 188 0.36 -21.24 -22.54
C GLY A 188 1.33 -20.54 -21.58
N LYS A 189 1.03 -19.30 -21.18
CA LYS A 189 1.83 -18.53 -20.21
C LYS A 189 1.45 -18.83 -18.76
N ILE A 190 0.26 -19.38 -18.53
CA ILE A 190 -0.20 -19.82 -17.22
C ILE A 190 -0.09 -21.35 -17.15
N VAL A 191 0.68 -21.84 -16.19
CA VAL A 191 0.87 -23.27 -15.94
C VAL A 191 0.52 -23.59 -14.49
N PHE A 192 -0.10 -24.74 -14.29
CA PHE A 192 -0.35 -25.28 -12.96
C PHE A 192 0.73 -26.33 -12.63
N GLY A 193 1.32 -26.24 -11.44
CA GLY A 193 2.35 -27.19 -11.02
C GLY A 193 2.82 -26.94 -9.58
N LYS A 194 3.46 -27.95 -9.00
CA LYS A 194 4.01 -27.86 -7.63
C LYS A 194 5.25 -26.96 -7.64
N ARG A 195 5.24 -25.93 -6.80
CA ARG A 195 6.34 -24.99 -6.61
C ARG A 195 6.60 -24.82 -5.11
N SER A 196 7.85 -24.57 -4.73
CA SER A 196 8.20 -24.18 -3.37
C SER A 196 7.88 -22.70 -3.18
N PHE A 197 7.29 -22.35 -2.03
CA PHE A 197 7.02 -20.98 -1.63
C PHE A 197 7.24 -20.84 -0.13
N TYR A 198 7.53 -19.62 0.32
CA TYR A 198 7.73 -19.34 1.74
C TYR A 198 6.38 -19.38 2.47
N ILE A 199 6.31 -20.16 3.55
CA ILE A 199 5.17 -20.20 4.48
C ILE A 199 5.74 -19.97 5.87
N HIS A 200 5.30 -18.91 6.53
CA HIS A 200 5.52 -18.75 7.96
C HIS A 200 4.48 -19.61 8.70
N ILE A 201 4.95 -20.68 9.32
CA ILE A 201 4.20 -21.59 10.22
C ILE A 201 4.48 -21.15 11.65
#